data_AF-A0A400MA09-F1
#
_entry.id   AF-A0A400MA09-F1
#
_cell.length_a   1.000
_cell.length_b   1.000
_cell.length_c   1.000
_cell.angle_alpha   90.00
_cell.angle_beta   90.00
_cell.angle_gamma   90.00
#
_symmetry.space_group_name_H-M   'P 1'
#
loop_
_entity.id
_entity.type
_entity.pdbx_description
1 polymer ?
#
loop_
_entity_poly.entity_id
_entity_poly.type
_entity_poly.pdbx_seq_one_letter_code
_entity_poly.pdbx_strand_id
1 'polypeptide(L)'
;MELAMMSKKDYYKEFIENDVIRVIFGYKNEKEYDSDDYFEMSLRVWVGKEYFDEFLNNPKVENNMEVVKLFMETPFFKELAEQTIKIDFENWDFIIPDFFKKHNIKIIPYFQLGNNENLSPKQFFMFLKELKVKELKYITTILCSKSIEDEYKFLHKKF
;
A
#
# COMPACT_ATOMS: atom_id res chain seq x y z
N MET A 1 -0.05 -7.89 14.88
CA MET A 1 -0.47 -7.56 13.51
C MET A 1 -1.45 -8.63 13.04
N GLU A 2 -2.75 -8.34 13.11
CA GLU A 2 -3.85 -9.32 12.94
C GLU A 2 -3.80 -10.06 11.59
N LEU A 3 -3.33 -9.39 10.52
CA LEU A 3 -3.22 -9.98 9.19
C LEU A 3 -2.25 -11.17 9.11
N ALA A 4 -1.18 -11.17 9.91
CA ALA A 4 -0.22 -12.29 9.95
C ALA A 4 -0.76 -13.52 10.70
N MET A 5 -1.92 -13.40 11.35
CA MET A 5 -2.61 -14.51 12.02
C MET A 5 -3.73 -15.11 11.16
N MET A 6 -4.08 -14.47 10.04
CA MET A 6 -5.14 -14.95 9.15
C MET A 6 -4.70 -16.22 8.42
N SER A 7 -5.64 -17.16 8.24
CA SER A 7 -5.41 -18.29 7.34
C SER A 7 -5.26 -17.80 5.89
N LYS A 8 -4.55 -18.56 5.04
CA LYS A 8 -4.48 -18.25 3.60
C LYS A 8 -5.87 -18.04 3.00
N LYS A 9 -6.84 -18.88 3.37
CA LYS A 9 -8.22 -18.79 2.85
C LYS A 9 -8.90 -17.46 3.23
N ASP A 10 -8.78 -17.05 4.49
CA ASP A 10 -9.44 -15.84 4.98
C ASP A 10 -8.74 -14.59 4.45
N TYR A 11 -7.40 -14.60 4.40
CA TYR A 11 -6.63 -13.53 3.78
C TYR A 11 -7.02 -13.36 2.31
N TYR A 12 -7.18 -14.48 1.59
CA TYR A 12 -7.61 -14.45 0.20
C TYR A 12 -9.01 -13.89 0.06
N LYS A 13 -9.95 -14.37 0.87
CA LYS A 13 -11.32 -13.88 0.84
C LYS A 13 -11.41 -12.36 1.08
N GLU A 14 -10.59 -11.83 1.98
CA GLU A 14 -10.59 -10.41 2.33
C GLU A 14 -10.01 -9.53 1.21
N PHE A 15 -8.88 -9.91 0.60
CA PHE A 15 -8.12 -9.02 -0.29
C PHE A 15 -8.16 -9.40 -1.77
N ILE A 16 -8.87 -10.47 -2.16
CA ILE A 16 -8.96 -10.90 -3.56
C ILE A 16 -9.69 -9.86 -4.42
N GLU A 17 -10.64 -9.16 -3.82
CA GLU A 17 -11.31 -8.06 -4.50
C GLU A 17 -10.31 -6.95 -4.75
N ASN A 18 -10.15 -6.60 -6.02
CA ASN A 18 -9.17 -5.62 -6.48
C ASN A 18 -7.70 -5.99 -6.14
N ASP A 19 -7.35 -7.30 -6.17
CA ASP A 19 -5.97 -7.77 -5.94
C ASP A 19 -4.93 -7.13 -6.88
N VAL A 20 -5.37 -6.74 -8.06
CA VAL A 20 -4.49 -6.24 -9.13
C VAL A 20 -4.02 -4.80 -8.92
N ILE A 21 -4.62 -4.05 -8.00
CA ILE A 21 -4.31 -2.65 -7.72
C ILE A 21 -3.86 -2.49 -6.26
N ARG A 22 -2.74 -1.81 -6.03
CA ARG A 22 -2.30 -1.40 -4.70
C ARG A 22 -1.91 0.07 -4.70
N VAL A 23 -2.37 0.78 -3.68
CA VAL A 23 -1.94 2.15 -3.43
C VAL A 23 -0.69 2.08 -2.55
N ILE A 24 0.35 2.82 -2.89
CA ILE A 24 1.63 2.78 -2.19
C ILE A 24 1.77 4.02 -1.31
N PHE A 25 1.99 3.78 -0.03
CA PHE A 25 2.34 4.82 0.93
C PHE A 25 3.74 4.57 1.45
N GLY A 26 4.51 5.63 1.68
CA GLY A 26 5.87 5.48 2.15
C GLY A 26 6.60 6.79 2.36
N TYR A 27 7.92 6.66 2.39
CA TYR A 27 8.88 7.75 2.36
C TYR A 27 9.74 7.57 1.11
N LYS A 28 9.91 8.64 0.34
CA LYS A 28 10.93 8.73 -0.69
C LYS A 28 11.74 10.01 -0.51
N ASN A 29 13.01 9.97 -0.86
CA ASN A 29 13.80 11.18 -0.94
C ASN A 29 13.40 12.01 -2.17
N GLU A 30 13.94 13.23 -2.27
CA GLU A 30 13.60 14.17 -3.36
C GLU A 30 14.22 13.80 -4.71
N LYS A 31 14.96 12.68 -4.77
CA LYS A 31 15.65 12.24 -5.98
C LYS A 31 14.66 11.65 -6.97
N GLU A 32 14.96 11.80 -8.25
CA GLU A 32 14.20 11.16 -9.32
C GLU A 32 14.38 9.64 -9.27
N TYR A 33 13.37 8.91 -9.74
CA TYR A 33 13.35 7.44 -9.69
C TYR A 33 14.55 6.79 -10.40
N ASP A 34 14.99 7.36 -11.53
CA ASP A 34 16.11 6.84 -12.31
C ASP A 34 17.49 7.28 -11.76
N SER A 35 17.53 7.97 -10.62
CA SER A 35 18.78 8.39 -9.98
C SER A 35 19.40 7.25 -9.17
N ASP A 36 20.72 7.11 -9.23
CA ASP A 36 21.48 6.20 -8.34
C ASP A 36 21.31 6.56 -6.85
N ASP A 37 20.93 7.81 -6.55
CA ASP A 37 20.65 8.28 -5.20
C ASP A 37 19.18 8.05 -4.79
N TYR A 38 18.33 7.47 -5.65
CA TYR A 38 16.92 7.25 -5.35
C TYR A 38 16.75 6.33 -4.14
N PHE A 39 15.88 6.74 -3.23
CA PHE A 39 15.58 5.96 -2.05
C PHE A 39 14.09 6.03 -1.76
N GLU A 40 13.45 4.86 -1.70
CA GLU A 40 12.07 4.70 -1.30
C GLU A 40 11.96 3.59 -0.24
N MET A 41 11.17 3.84 0.79
CA MET A 41 10.64 2.83 1.68
C MET A 41 9.14 2.90 1.66
N SER A 42 8.48 1.79 1.37
CA SER A 42 7.04 1.79 1.18
C SER A 42 6.33 0.59 1.76
N LEU A 43 5.03 0.77 1.93
CA LEU A 43 4.06 -0.26 2.28
C LEU A 43 2.90 -0.22 1.30
N ARG A 44 2.10 -1.28 1.29
CA ARG A 44 0.93 -1.40 0.43
C ARG A 44 -0.33 -1.02 1.18
N VAL A 45 -1.24 -0.36 0.49
CA VAL A 45 -2.57 0.00 0.95
C VAL A 45 -3.58 -0.64 0.01
N TRP A 46 -4.53 -1.36 0.59
CA TRP A 46 -5.63 -1.96 -0.12
C TRP A 46 -6.86 -1.05 -0.03
N VAL A 47 -7.45 -0.80 -1.20
CA VAL A 47 -8.68 -0.03 -1.38
C VAL A 47 -9.72 -0.97 -1.97
N GLY A 48 -10.90 -0.98 -1.35
CA GLY A 48 -12.00 -1.87 -1.72
C GLY A 48 -12.44 -1.71 -3.17
N LYS A 49 -12.94 -2.82 -3.73
CA LYS A 49 -13.40 -2.90 -5.13
C LYS A 49 -14.50 -1.89 -5.44
N GLU A 50 -15.31 -1.50 -4.46
CA GLU A 50 -16.39 -0.54 -4.62
C GLU A 50 -15.93 0.81 -5.19
N TYR A 51 -14.67 1.19 -4.98
CA TYR A 51 -14.08 2.41 -5.54
C TYR A 51 -13.61 2.27 -7.00
N PHE A 52 -13.67 1.06 -7.55
CA PHE A 52 -13.25 0.72 -8.91
C PHE A 52 -14.39 0.15 -9.75
N ASP A 53 -15.51 -0.25 -9.13
CA ASP A 53 -16.62 -0.94 -9.78
C ASP A 53 -17.19 -0.17 -10.97
N GLU A 54 -17.30 1.16 -10.88
CA GLU A 54 -17.82 1.95 -11.99
C GLU A 54 -16.92 1.89 -13.24
N PHE A 55 -15.61 1.73 -13.05
CA PHE A 55 -14.64 1.62 -14.15
C PHE A 55 -14.52 0.18 -14.64
N LEU A 56 -14.46 -0.79 -13.72
CA LEU A 56 -14.33 -2.21 -14.04
C LEU A 56 -15.55 -2.76 -14.79
N ASN A 57 -16.74 -2.19 -14.54
CA ASN A 57 -17.98 -2.58 -15.23
C ASN A 57 -18.26 -1.74 -16.49
N ASN A 58 -17.41 -0.76 -16.82
CA ASN A 58 -17.60 0.07 -18.00
C ASN A 58 -17.01 -0.63 -19.23
N PRO A 59 -17.82 -0.98 -20.25
CA PRO A 59 -17.34 -1.69 -21.45
C PRO A 59 -16.38 -0.86 -22.32
N LYS A 60 -16.24 0.44 -22.06
CA LYS A 60 -15.26 1.31 -22.73
C LYS A 60 -13.87 1.27 -22.08
N VAL A 61 -13.75 0.72 -20.87
CA VAL A 61 -12.49 0.64 -20.14
C VAL A 61 -11.82 -0.67 -20.51
N GLU A 62 -10.70 -0.59 -21.22
CA GLU A 62 -10.12 -1.76 -21.88
C GLU A 62 -9.18 -2.57 -20.97
N ASN A 63 -8.60 -1.94 -19.94
CA ASN A 63 -7.61 -2.57 -19.07
C ASN A 63 -7.45 -1.87 -17.70
N ASN A 64 -6.72 -2.52 -16.79
CA ASN A 64 -6.48 -2.02 -15.44
C ASN A 64 -5.67 -0.71 -15.38
N MET A 65 -4.88 -0.37 -16.41
CA MET A 65 -4.18 0.90 -16.44
C MET A 65 -5.15 2.06 -16.63
N GLU A 66 -6.15 1.88 -17.49
CA GLU A 66 -7.21 2.87 -17.66
C GLU A 66 -8.08 3.00 -16.41
N VAL A 67 -8.41 1.87 -15.76
CA VAL A 67 -9.08 1.87 -14.44
C VAL A 67 -8.32 2.74 -13.43
N VAL A 68 -7.00 2.56 -13.32
CA VAL A 68 -6.17 3.36 -12.39
C VAL A 68 -6.17 4.84 -12.77
N LYS A 69 -6.05 5.18 -14.06
CA LYS A 69 -6.10 6.58 -14.52
C LYS A 69 -7.41 7.25 -14.12
N LEU A 70 -8.54 6.60 -14.39
CA LEU A 70 -9.86 7.11 -14.03
C LEU A 70 -10.06 7.21 -12.51
N PHE A 71 -9.65 6.18 -11.77
CA PHE A 71 -9.65 6.19 -10.31
C PHE A 71 -8.87 7.39 -9.75
N MET A 72 -7.72 7.70 -10.31
CA MET A 72 -6.88 8.82 -9.87
C MET A 72 -7.52 10.21 -10.12
N GLU A 73 -8.50 10.31 -11.02
CA GLU A 73 -9.22 11.56 -11.28
C GLU A 73 -10.36 11.79 -10.28
N THR A 74 -10.79 10.75 -9.55
CA THR A 74 -11.91 10.81 -8.61
C THR A 74 -11.66 11.75 -7.43
N PRO A 75 -12.71 12.38 -6.87
CA PRO A 75 -12.60 13.13 -5.61
C PRO A 75 -12.10 12.27 -4.46
N PHE A 76 -12.53 11.00 -4.41
CA PHE A 76 -12.09 10.05 -3.39
C PHE A 76 -10.57 9.85 -3.42
N PHE A 77 -10.00 9.60 -4.61
CA PHE A 77 -8.56 9.40 -4.71
C PHE A 77 -7.77 10.66 -4.35
N LYS A 78 -8.25 11.84 -4.75
CA LYS A 78 -7.60 13.12 -4.39
C LYS A 78 -7.53 13.28 -2.87
N GLU A 79 -8.62 13.00 -2.17
CA GLU A 79 -8.63 13.02 -0.69
C GLU A 79 -7.75 11.91 -0.08
N LEU A 80 -7.74 10.70 -0.67
CA LEU A 80 -6.88 9.60 -0.25
C LEU A 80 -5.39 9.97 -0.38
N ALA A 81 -4.99 10.56 -1.50
CA ALA A 81 -3.60 10.92 -1.78
C ALA A 81 -3.07 12.03 -0.85
N GLU A 82 -3.96 12.85 -0.29
CA GLU A 82 -3.64 13.88 0.72
C GLU A 82 -3.49 13.32 2.14
N GLN A 83 -3.97 12.09 2.39
CA GLN A 83 -3.82 11.46 3.70
C GLN A 83 -2.35 11.20 4.02
N THR A 84 -2.03 11.17 5.31
CA THR A 84 -0.75 10.68 5.81
C THR A 84 -0.96 9.58 6.85
N ILE A 85 -0.09 8.59 6.87
CA ILE A 85 -0.11 7.51 7.85
C ILE A 85 0.97 7.82 8.89
N LYS A 86 0.57 8.20 10.09
CA LYS A 86 1.51 8.54 11.17
C LYS A 86 2.11 7.27 11.78
N ILE A 87 3.35 7.38 12.21
CA ILE A 87 4.10 6.27 12.80
C ILE A 87 4.03 6.37 14.33
N ASP A 88 3.65 5.27 14.97
CA ASP A 88 3.76 5.06 16.41
C ASP A 88 5.04 4.28 16.72
N PHE A 89 6.11 4.99 17.05
CA PHE A 89 7.41 4.39 17.37
C PHE A 89 7.45 3.71 18.74
N GLU A 90 6.47 3.97 19.62
CA GLU A 90 6.40 3.30 20.93
C GLU A 90 5.88 1.88 20.74
N ASN A 91 4.83 1.73 19.92
CA ASN A 91 4.19 0.44 19.66
C ASN A 91 4.73 -0.27 18.40
N TRP A 92 5.61 0.38 17.63
CA TRP A 92 6.10 -0.12 16.34
C TRP A 92 4.95 -0.42 15.37
N ASP A 93 4.00 0.52 15.30
CA ASP A 93 2.76 0.38 14.54
C ASP A 93 2.38 1.68 13.81
N PHE A 94 1.29 1.64 13.06
CA PHE A 94 0.74 2.78 12.33
C PHE A 94 -0.51 3.33 13.02
N ILE A 95 -0.59 4.65 13.11
CA ILE A 95 -1.82 5.34 13.53
C ILE A 95 -2.70 5.47 12.29
N ILE A 96 -3.70 4.59 12.19
CA ILE A 96 -4.62 4.53 11.04
C ILE A 96 -5.47 5.81 10.99
N PRO A 97 -5.45 6.55 9.85
CA PRO A 97 -6.29 7.74 9.67
C PRO A 97 -7.79 7.42 9.77
N ASP A 98 -8.58 8.36 10.25
CA ASP A 98 -10.04 8.17 10.32
C ASP A 98 -10.67 8.05 8.93
N PHE A 99 -10.09 8.71 7.92
CA PHE A 99 -10.45 8.48 6.52
C PHE A 99 -10.34 7.00 6.14
N PHE A 100 -9.23 6.34 6.49
CA PHE A 100 -9.01 4.94 6.17
C PHE A 100 -10.05 4.05 6.87
N LYS A 101 -10.35 4.32 8.15
CA LYS A 101 -11.38 3.58 8.90
C LYS A 101 -12.77 3.75 8.27
N LYS A 102 -13.15 4.99 7.95
CA LYS A 102 -14.45 5.34 7.35
C LYS A 102 -14.66 4.66 6.00
N HIS A 103 -13.59 4.54 5.23
CA HIS A 103 -13.62 4.01 3.86
C HIS A 103 -13.16 2.55 3.76
N ASN A 104 -13.05 1.84 4.90
CA ASN A 104 -12.59 0.46 5.01
C ASN A 104 -11.26 0.16 4.29
N ILE A 105 -10.37 1.15 4.24
CA ILE A 105 -9.04 1.03 3.64
C ILE A 105 -8.12 0.29 4.61
N LYS A 106 -7.34 -0.66 4.10
CA LYS A 106 -6.46 -1.50 4.93
C LYS A 106 -4.99 -1.26 4.58
N ILE A 107 -4.16 -1.15 5.61
CA ILE A 107 -2.70 -1.19 5.44
C ILE A 107 -2.29 -2.66 5.34
N ILE A 108 -1.61 -3.01 4.25
CA ILE A 108 -0.98 -4.30 4.06
C ILE A 108 0.50 -4.16 4.43
N PRO A 109 0.98 -4.90 5.45
CA PRO A 109 2.33 -4.78 5.98
C PRO A 109 3.34 -5.51 5.10
N TYR A 110 3.37 -5.13 3.83
CA TYR A 110 4.33 -5.57 2.82
C TYR A 110 5.35 -4.46 2.64
N PHE A 111 6.49 -4.57 3.32
CA PHE A 111 7.47 -3.49 3.43
C PHE A 111 8.57 -3.65 2.40
N GLN A 112 8.79 -2.60 1.59
CA GLN A 112 9.79 -2.62 0.52
C GLN A 112 10.77 -1.47 0.64
N LEU A 113 12.02 -1.72 0.22
CA LEU A 113 13.04 -0.74 -0.11
C LEU A 113 13.13 -0.62 -1.64
N GLY A 114 13.44 0.57 -2.17
CA GLY A 114 13.38 1.06 -3.57
C GLY A 114 14.04 0.25 -4.70
N ASN A 115 14.34 -1.04 -4.50
CA ASN A 115 14.78 -2.04 -5.47
C ASN A 115 13.99 -3.36 -5.36
N ASN A 116 12.71 -3.30 -4.94
CA ASN A 116 11.88 -4.45 -4.60
C ASN A 116 12.46 -5.36 -3.50
N GLU A 117 13.38 -4.83 -2.69
CA GLU A 117 13.93 -5.58 -1.55
C GLU A 117 12.92 -5.56 -0.40
N ASN A 118 12.58 -6.74 0.11
CA ASN A 118 11.66 -6.90 1.21
C ASN A 118 12.34 -6.58 2.55
N LEU A 119 11.80 -5.62 3.28
CA LEU A 119 12.25 -5.28 4.63
C LEU A 119 11.45 -6.07 5.65
N SER A 120 12.10 -6.59 6.69
CA SER A 120 11.34 -7.02 7.87
C SER A 120 10.63 -5.81 8.51
N PRO A 121 9.53 -6.02 9.25
CA PRO A 121 8.87 -4.93 9.97
C PRO A 121 9.84 -4.13 10.85
N LYS A 122 10.74 -4.84 11.57
CA LYS A 122 11.75 -4.22 12.43
C LYS A 122 12.70 -3.30 11.64
N GLN A 123 13.21 -3.76 10.50
CA GLN A 123 14.09 -2.95 9.65
C GLN A 123 13.36 -1.70 9.14
N PHE A 124 12.13 -1.86 8.66
CA PHE A 124 11.32 -0.77 8.15
C PHE A 124 11.15 0.37 9.18
N PHE A 125 10.70 0.04 10.39
CA PHE A 125 10.53 1.04 11.45
C PHE A 125 11.86 1.60 11.96
N MET A 126 12.93 0.80 12.02
CA MET A 126 14.25 1.31 12.42
C MET A 126 14.77 2.36 11.44
N PHE A 127 14.68 2.10 10.13
CA PHE A 127 15.07 3.07 9.12
C PHE A 127 14.23 4.34 9.17
N LEU A 128 12.90 4.23 9.34
CA LEU A 128 12.04 5.39 9.51
C LEU A 128 12.45 6.25 10.72
N LYS A 129 12.83 5.60 11.83
CA LYS A 129 13.31 6.28 13.03
C LYS A 129 14.64 7.00 12.80
N GLU A 130 15.60 6.35 12.16
CA GLU A 130 16.91 6.90 11.83
C GLU A 130 16.80 8.12 10.89
N LEU A 131 15.93 8.02 9.89
CA LEU A 131 15.62 9.08 8.94
C LEU A 131 14.69 10.17 9.50
N LYS A 132 14.25 10.03 10.76
CA LYS A 132 13.33 10.95 11.45
C LYS A 132 12.00 11.15 10.71
N VAL A 133 11.55 10.14 9.98
CA VAL A 133 10.26 10.13 9.29
C VAL A 133 9.15 9.93 10.31
N LYS A 134 8.19 10.86 10.36
CA LYS A 134 7.06 10.80 11.32
C LYS A 134 5.76 10.32 10.68
N GLU A 135 5.69 10.40 9.36
CA GLU A 135 4.50 10.07 8.59
C GLU A 135 4.89 9.55 7.21
N LEU A 136 4.09 8.61 6.70
CA LEU A 136 4.16 8.11 5.33
C LEU A 136 3.12 8.81 4.48
N LYS A 137 3.47 9.10 3.23
CA LYS A 137 2.61 9.79 2.28
C LYS A 137 2.33 8.90 1.08
N TYR A 138 1.29 9.23 0.32
CA TYR A 138 1.09 8.61 -0.98
C TYR A 138 2.33 8.77 -1.87
N ILE A 139 2.75 7.68 -2.51
CA ILE A 139 3.87 7.66 -3.46
C ILE A 139 3.35 7.42 -4.87
N THR A 140 2.64 6.32 -5.08
CA THR A 140 2.18 5.87 -6.39
C THR A 140 1.08 4.81 -6.27
N THR A 141 0.52 4.42 -7.40
CA THR A 141 -0.39 3.26 -7.53
C THR A 141 0.29 2.22 -8.41
N ILE A 142 0.37 0.98 -7.95
CA ILE A 142 0.95 -0.12 -8.72
C ILE A 142 -0.11 -1.08 -9.23
N LEU A 143 0.18 -1.66 -10.39
CA LEU A 143 -0.54 -2.78 -10.97
C LEU A 143 0.32 -4.03 -10.84
N CYS A 144 -0.20 -5.08 -10.23
CA CYS A 144 0.53 -6.33 -10.06
C CYS A 144 -0.37 -7.54 -10.29
N SER A 145 0.10 -8.50 -11.05
CA SER A 145 -0.58 -9.79 -11.15
C SER A 145 -0.26 -10.61 -9.89
N LYS A 146 -1.24 -10.78 -9.00
CA LYS A 146 -1.18 -11.60 -7.76
C LYS A 146 -0.54 -10.93 -6.54
N SER A 147 -0.85 -9.67 -6.27
CA SER A 147 -0.34 -8.95 -5.10
C SER A 147 -0.54 -9.75 -3.79
N ILE A 148 -1.72 -10.38 -3.64
CA ILE A 148 -2.14 -11.12 -2.45
C ILE A 148 -1.29 -12.35 -2.14
N GLU A 149 -0.76 -13.04 -3.15
CA GLU A 149 0.11 -14.20 -2.94
C GLU A 149 1.47 -13.76 -2.41
N ASP A 150 2.03 -12.70 -3.00
CA ASP A 150 3.31 -12.15 -2.56
C ASP A 150 3.20 -11.54 -1.17
N GLU A 151 2.10 -10.82 -0.91
CA GLU A 151 1.78 -10.27 0.41
C GLU A 151 1.64 -11.36 1.46
N TYR A 152 0.84 -12.39 1.19
CA TYR A 152 0.68 -13.51 2.12
C TYR A 152 2.01 -14.22 2.39
N LYS A 153 2.80 -14.51 1.35
CA LYS A 153 4.12 -15.14 1.49
C LYS A 153 5.07 -14.30 2.32
N PHE A 154 5.08 -12.97 2.11
CA PHE A 154 5.89 -12.05 2.90
C PHE A 154 5.51 -12.10 4.37
N LEU A 155 4.21 -12.03 4.69
CA LEU A 155 3.72 -12.02 6.07
C LEU A 155 4.02 -13.32 6.83
N HIS A 156 4.15 -14.42 6.11
CA HIS A 156 4.42 -15.75 6.66
C HIS A 156 5.88 -16.17 6.48
N LYS A 157 6.74 -15.29 5.94
CA LYS A 157 8.17 -15.52 5.86
C LYS A 157 8.74 -15.46 7.28
N LYS A 158 9.55 -16.45 7.64
CA LYS A 158 10.36 -16.37 8.86
C LYS A 158 11.53 -15.42 8.57
N PHE A 159 11.53 -14.27 9.23
CA PHE A 159 12.64 -13.32 9.23
C PHE A 159 13.57 -13.59 10.41
#